data_AF-A0AAW0TAJ7-F1
#
_entry.id   AF-A0AAW0TAJ7-F1
#
_cell.length_a   1.000
_cell.length_b   1.000
_cell.length_c   1.000
_cell.angle_alpha   90.00
_cell.angle_beta   90.00
_cell.angle_gamma   90.00
#
_symmetry.space_group_name_H-M   'P 1'
#
loop_
_entity.id
_entity.type
_entity.pdbx_description
1 polymer ?
#
loop_
_entity_poly.entity_id
_entity_poly.type
_entity_poly.pdbx_seq_one_letter_code
_entity_poly.pdbx_strand_id
1 'polypeptide(L)'
;MLLKVTLLALVGLALSHPYDTYPVNYHAKPMPYKFGYGVHDEYSGQHFNRREHSDGKTVEGTYNVALPDGTKQTVNYRADPYSGFQADVSYSPNPLRSLNVPT
;
A
#
# COMPACT_ATOMS: atom_id res chain seq x y z
N MET A 1 46.50 -8.09 49.47
CA MET A 1 46.96 -8.22 48.06
C MET A 1 45.73 -8.31 47.18
N LEU A 2 45.46 -7.25 46.41
CA LEU A 2 44.28 -7.15 45.54
C LEU A 2 44.59 -7.84 44.20
N LEU A 3 43.89 -8.93 43.90
CA LEU A 3 44.06 -9.73 42.68
C LEU A 3 43.50 -8.97 41.47
N LYS A 4 44.37 -8.56 40.54
CA LYS A 4 43.98 -8.05 39.21
C LYS A 4 43.82 -9.25 38.28
N VAL A 5 42.59 -9.57 37.88
CA VAL A 5 42.31 -10.59 36.86
C VAL A 5 42.24 -9.91 35.50
N THR A 6 43.29 -10.06 34.70
CA THR A 6 43.34 -9.69 33.29
C THR A 6 42.60 -10.74 32.47
N LEU A 7 41.54 -10.33 31.77
CA LEU A 7 40.81 -11.19 30.84
C LEU A 7 41.64 -11.37 29.56
N LEU A 8 41.98 -12.62 29.27
CA LEU A 8 42.69 -13.06 28.07
C LEU A 8 41.73 -12.98 26.87
N ALA A 9 42.14 -12.25 25.82
CA ALA A 9 41.40 -12.19 24.56
C ALA A 9 41.46 -13.55 23.84
N LEU A 10 40.31 -14.21 23.70
CA LEU A 10 40.13 -15.35 22.82
C LEU A 10 39.55 -14.84 21.49
N VAL A 11 40.37 -14.93 20.45
CA VAL A 11 40.04 -14.62 19.05
C VAL A 11 38.97 -15.59 18.59
N GLY A 12 37.72 -15.14 18.56
CA GLY A 12 36.64 -15.82 17.85
C GLY A 12 36.80 -15.57 16.36
N LEU A 13 37.27 -16.58 15.63
CA LEU A 13 37.34 -16.58 14.17
C LEU A 13 35.91 -16.49 13.61
N ALA A 14 35.46 -15.29 13.25
CA ALA A 14 34.22 -15.11 12.53
C ALA A 14 34.42 -15.60 11.09
N LEU A 15 33.70 -16.65 10.70
CA LEU A 15 33.60 -17.06 9.30
C LEU A 15 32.94 -15.91 8.51
N SER A 16 33.76 -15.15 7.79
CA SER A 16 33.29 -14.12 6.85
C SER A 16 32.56 -14.81 5.70
N HIS A 17 31.23 -14.89 5.79
CA HIS A 17 30.40 -15.14 4.63
C HIS A 17 30.53 -13.92 3.72
N PRO A 18 30.92 -14.08 2.43
CA PRO A 18 30.82 -12.97 1.50
C PRO A 18 29.35 -12.57 1.43
N TYR A 19 29.03 -11.40 1.97
CA TYR A 19 27.75 -10.78 1.71
C TYR A 19 27.84 -10.29 0.28
N ASP A 20 27.03 -10.85 -0.63
CA ASP A 20 26.89 -10.32 -1.98
C ASP A 20 26.33 -8.90 -1.87
N THR A 21 27.23 -7.92 -1.93
CA THR A 21 26.86 -6.52 -2.08
C THR A 21 26.42 -6.31 -3.52
N TYR A 22 25.13 -6.56 -3.78
CA TYR A 22 24.50 -6.07 -4.99
C TYR A 22 24.60 -4.53 -4.96
N PRO A 23 25.21 -3.89 -5.98
CA PRO A 23 25.17 -2.44 -6.07
C PRO A 23 23.71 -2.03 -6.20
N VAL A 24 23.17 -1.39 -5.16
CA VAL A 24 21.84 -0.78 -5.22
C VAL A 24 21.96 0.38 -6.22
N ASN A 25 21.47 0.17 -7.42
CA ASN A 25 21.40 1.22 -8.42
C ASN A 25 20.25 2.16 -8.05
N TYR A 26 20.55 3.16 -7.22
CA TYR A 26 19.61 4.22 -6.81
C TYR A 26 19.10 5.08 -7.99
N HIS A 27 19.62 4.89 -9.21
CA HIS A 27 19.21 5.62 -10.42
C HIS A 27 18.28 4.85 -11.35
N ALA A 28 17.77 3.69 -10.93
CA ALA A 28 16.76 2.98 -11.71
C ALA A 28 15.45 3.81 -11.78
N LYS A 29 14.97 4.08 -13.00
CA LYS A 29 13.66 4.71 -13.19
C LYS A 29 12.57 3.76 -12.66
N PRO A 30 11.46 4.28 -12.10
CA PRO A 30 10.34 3.45 -11.71
C PRO A 30 9.86 2.60 -12.88
N MET A 31 9.65 1.30 -12.65
CA MET A 31 9.12 0.40 -13.67
C MET A 31 7.59 0.45 -13.68
N PRO A 32 6.95 0.27 -14.85
CA PRO A 32 5.50 0.11 -14.93
C PRO A 32 5.00 -1.04 -14.06
N TYR A 33 3.81 -0.87 -13.49
CA TYR A 33 3.14 -1.91 -12.71
C TYR A 33 1.63 -1.82 -12.87
N LYS A 34 0.94 -2.90 -12.49
CA LYS A 34 -0.52 -2.94 -12.38
C LYS A 34 -0.91 -3.94 -11.30
N PHE A 35 -1.83 -3.54 -10.43
CA PHE A 35 -2.40 -4.44 -9.44
C PHE A 35 -3.89 -4.16 -9.22
N GLY A 36 -4.55 -5.12 -8.59
CA GLY A 36 -5.91 -4.96 -8.12
C GLY A 36 -6.27 -6.00 -7.09
N TYR A 37 -7.15 -5.63 -6.16
CA TYR A 37 -7.73 -6.51 -5.17
C TYR A 37 -9.14 -6.05 -4.81
N GLY A 38 -9.91 -6.95 -4.20
CA GLY A 38 -11.23 -6.62 -3.68
C GLY A 38 -11.73 -7.66 -2.70
N VAL A 39 -12.65 -7.22 -1.85
CA VAL A 39 -13.38 -8.05 -0.90
C VAL A 39 -14.86 -7.88 -1.19
N HIS A 40 -15.54 -9.02 -1.23
CA HIS A 40 -16.99 -9.11 -1.31
C HIS A 40 -17.42 -10.12 -0.26
N ASP A 41 -17.75 -9.63 0.93
CA ASP A 41 -18.17 -10.46 2.05
C ASP A 41 -19.61 -10.11 2.43
N GLU A 42 -20.53 -10.99 2.02
CA GLU A 42 -21.96 -10.84 2.30
C GLU A 42 -22.29 -11.00 3.79
N TYR A 43 -21.47 -11.74 4.55
CA TYR A 43 -21.73 -11.98 5.97
C TYR A 43 -21.42 -10.75 6.81
N SER A 44 -20.24 -10.14 6.60
CA SER A 44 -19.88 -8.90 7.30
C SER A 44 -20.43 -7.64 6.64
N GLY A 45 -20.92 -7.72 5.41
CA GLY A 45 -21.35 -6.56 4.60
C GLY A 45 -20.19 -5.73 4.06
N GLN A 46 -18.95 -6.24 4.15
CA GLN A 46 -17.77 -5.54 3.69
C GLN A 46 -17.59 -5.69 2.18
N HIS A 47 -17.75 -4.56 1.47
CA HIS A 47 -17.52 -4.49 0.03
C HIS A 47 -16.56 -3.36 -0.29
N PHE A 48 -15.37 -3.71 -0.78
CA PHE A 48 -14.38 -2.74 -1.26
C PHE A 48 -13.52 -3.34 -2.36
N ASN A 49 -12.99 -2.49 -3.22
CA ASN A 49 -11.95 -2.88 -4.17
C ASN A 49 -11.02 -1.71 -4.48
N ARG A 50 -9.82 -2.05 -4.96
CA ARG A 50 -8.83 -1.11 -5.45
C ARG A 50 -8.18 -1.67 -6.69
N ARG A 51 -7.91 -0.80 -7.66
CA ARG A 51 -7.09 -1.08 -8.83
C ARG A 51 -6.19 0.10 -9.09
N GLU A 52 -4.94 -0.15 -9.45
CA GLU A 52 -3.95 0.88 -9.72
C GLU A 52 -2.98 0.40 -10.78
N HIS A 53 -2.49 1.34 -11.58
CA HIS A 53 -1.40 1.10 -12.49
C HIS A 53 -0.48 2.31 -12.57
N SER A 54 0.75 2.06 -13.00
CA SER A 54 1.70 3.11 -13.34
C SER A 54 2.45 2.76 -14.61
N ASP A 55 2.77 3.79 -15.39
CA ASP A 55 3.68 3.72 -16.54
C ASP A 55 5.15 4.02 -16.17
N GLY A 56 5.43 4.15 -14.87
CA GLY A 56 6.73 4.57 -14.33
C GLY A 56 6.90 6.08 -14.17
N LYS A 57 5.91 6.90 -14.57
CA LYS A 57 5.87 8.36 -14.36
C LYS A 57 4.57 8.82 -13.72
N THR A 58 3.45 8.32 -14.23
CA THR A 58 2.10 8.61 -13.76
C THR A 58 1.56 7.38 -13.04
N VAL A 59 0.85 7.59 -11.93
CA VAL A 59 0.04 6.57 -11.26
C VAL A 59 -1.42 6.92 -11.46
N GLU A 60 -2.25 5.95 -11.83
CA GLU A 60 -3.69 6.11 -11.95
C GLU A 60 -4.39 4.93 -11.29
N GLY A 61 -5.40 5.21 -10.49
CA GLY A 61 -6.15 4.17 -9.82
C GLY A 61 -7.53 4.60 -9.37
N THR A 62 -8.27 3.59 -8.95
CA THR A 62 -9.59 3.74 -8.37
C THR A 62 -9.68 2.85 -7.14
N TYR A 63 -10.27 3.36 -6.06
CA TYR A 63 -10.80 2.52 -5.00
C TYR A 63 -12.27 2.84 -4.73
N ASN A 64 -13.01 1.88 -4.21
CA ASN A 64 -14.34 2.12 -3.67
C ASN A 64 -14.59 1.31 -2.41
N VAL A 65 -15.50 1.82 -1.59
CA VAL A 65 -15.90 1.24 -0.31
C VAL A 65 -17.39 1.49 -0.08
N ALA A 66 -18.10 0.46 0.38
CA ALA A 66 -19.44 0.60 0.90
C ALA A 66 -19.40 1.24 2.30
N LEU A 67 -20.15 2.32 2.51
CA LEU A 67 -20.21 3.04 3.78
C LEU A 67 -21.41 2.59 4.62
N PRO A 68 -21.38 2.77 5.94
CA PRO A 68 -22.47 2.38 6.84
C PRO A 68 -23.82 3.06 6.57
N ASP A 69 -23.80 4.23 5.93
CA ASP A 69 -25.02 4.94 5.49
C ASP A 69 -25.66 4.32 4.24
N GLY A 70 -25.06 3.26 3.69
CA GLY A 70 -25.50 2.58 2.49
C GLY A 70 -25.08 3.27 1.20
N THR A 71 -24.23 4.29 1.24
CA THR A 71 -23.63 4.85 0.02
C THR A 71 -22.37 4.08 -0.36
N LYS A 72 -21.98 4.15 -1.63
CA LYS A 72 -20.69 3.70 -2.12
C LYS A 72 -19.85 4.93 -2.45
N GLN A 73 -18.76 5.10 -1.71
CA GLN A 73 -17.72 6.08 -2.04
C GLN A 73 -16.82 5.50 -3.12
N THR A 74 -16.56 6.27 -4.17
CA THR A 74 -15.59 5.94 -5.23
C THR A 74 -14.59 7.07 -5.34
N VAL A 75 -13.31 6.74 -5.30
CA VAL A 75 -12.21 7.69 -5.46
C VAL A 75 -11.40 7.29 -6.68
N ASN A 76 -11.40 8.17 -7.68
CA ASN A 76 -10.51 8.09 -8.82
C ASN A 76 -9.34 9.01 -8.56
N TYR A 77 -8.11 8.53 -8.71
CA TYR A 77 -6.94 9.32 -8.41
C TYR A 77 -5.87 9.19 -9.48
N ARG A 78 -5.09 10.26 -9.61
CA ARG A 78 -3.95 10.36 -10.51
C ARG A 78 -2.81 11.07 -9.78
N ALA A 79 -1.59 10.57 -9.95
CA ALA A 79 -0.39 11.22 -9.44
C ALA A 79 0.67 11.32 -10.54
N ASP A 80 1.26 12.50 -10.70
CA ASP A 80 2.34 12.73 -11.66
C ASP A 80 3.34 13.78 -11.13
N PRO A 81 4.54 13.90 -11.75
CA PRO A 81 5.59 14.79 -11.25
C PRO A 81 5.27 16.29 -11.33
N TYR A 82 4.28 16.69 -12.13
CA TYR A 82 3.95 18.10 -12.39
C TYR A 82 2.78 18.57 -11.54
N SER A 83 1.68 17.80 -11.51
CA SER A 83 0.46 18.17 -10.80
C SER A 83 0.34 17.53 -9.41
N GLY A 84 1.24 16.63 -9.05
CA GLY A 84 1.17 15.90 -7.79
C GLY A 84 -0.02 14.96 -7.75
N PHE A 85 -0.46 14.59 -6.54
CA PHE A 85 -1.62 13.72 -6.33
C PHE A 85 -2.91 14.53 -6.43
N GLN A 86 -3.85 14.05 -7.25
CA GLN A 86 -5.19 14.59 -7.42
C GLN A 86 -6.20 13.46 -7.34
N ALA A 87 -7.37 13.73 -6.74
CA ALA A 87 -8.42 12.76 -6.57
C ALA A 87 -9.81 13.36 -6.73
N ASP A 88 -10.66 12.65 -7.46
CA ASP A 88 -12.08 12.91 -7.59
C ASP A 88 -12.85 11.90 -6.74
N VAL A 89 -13.59 12.41 -5.76
CA VAL A 89 -14.38 11.61 -4.82
C VAL A 89 -15.86 11.76 -5.17
N SER A 90 -16.54 10.62 -5.37
CA SER A 90 -17.98 10.58 -5.65
C SER A 90 -18.69 9.60 -4.73
N TYR A 91 -19.96 9.87 -4.46
CA TYR A 91 -20.83 9.05 -3.64
C TYR A 91 -22.04 8.63 -4.46
N SER A 92 -22.36 7.34 -4.44
CA SER A 92 -23.55 6.79 -5.10
C SER A 92 -24.42 6.09 -4.07
N PRO A 93 -25.74 6.33 -4.02
CA PRO A 93 -26.63 5.63 -3.10
C PRO A 93 -26.70 4.13 -3.45
N ASN A 94 -26.91 3.28 -2.46
CA ASN A 94 -27.35 1.91 -2.70
C ASN A 94 -28.81 1.94 -3.21
N PRO A 95 -29.09 1.43 -4.43
CA PRO A 95 -30.43 1.45 -5.02
C PRO A 95 -31.47 0.70 -4.17
N LEU A 96 -31.04 -0.21 -3.27
CA LEU A 96 -31.94 -0.93 -2.37
C LEU A 96 -32.40 -0.10 -1.16
N ARG A 97 -31.72 1.00 -0.82
CA ARG A 97 -32.05 1.84 0.36
C ARG A 97 -32.94 3.05 0.00
N SER A 98 -32.92 3.48 -1.28
CA SER A 98 -33.75 4.60 -1.76
C SER A 98 -35.24 4.28 -1.89
N LEU A 99 -35.65 3.02 -1.71
CA LEU A 99 -37.05 2.57 -1.82
C LEU A 99 -37.80 2.55 -0.49
N ASN A 100 -37.12 2.77 0.65
CA ASN A 100 -37.67 2.46 1.98
C ASN A 100 -37.70 3.66 2.94
N VAL A 101 -37.72 4.90 2.42
CA VAL A 101 -37.89 6.12 3.24
C VAL A 101 -39.39 6.45 3.31
N PRO A 102 -40.10 6.18 4.43
CA PRO A 102 -41.46 6.69 4.61
C PRO A 102 -41.44 8.21 4.79
N THR A 103 -42.30 8.90 4.05
CA THR A 103 -42.58 10.35 4.15
C THR A 103 -43.18 10.74 5.49
#